data_AF-A0A547Q6S3-F1
#
_entry.id   AF-A0A547Q6S3-F1
#
_cell.length_a   1.000
_cell.length_b   1.000
_cell.length_c   1.000
_cell.angle_alpha   90.00
_cell.angle_beta   90.00
_cell.angle_gamma   90.00
#
_symmetry.space_group_name_H-M   'P 1'
#
loop_
_entity.id
_entity.type
_entity.pdbx_description
1 polymer ?
#
loop_
_entity_poly.entity_id
_entity_poly.type
_entity_poly.pdbx_seq_one_letter_code
_entity_poly.pdbx_strand_id
1 'polypeptide(L)' 'MTDRELDEILTYRWPFVLRRVMADDSDDWLKGFVRSIAKHGKRAGWRPSVKQEQIMRRLVSELGTAPEQDFELIER' A
#
# COMPACT_ATOMS: atom_id res chain seq x y z
N MET A 1 13.50 4.22 4.98
CA MET A 1 12.17 4.78 5.30
C MET A 1 12.18 5.18 6.77
N THR A 2 11.53 6.27 7.17
CA THR A 2 11.46 6.59 8.61
C THR A 2 10.41 5.72 9.30
N ASP A 3 10.52 5.52 10.62
CA ASP A 3 9.54 4.73 11.37
C ASP A 3 8.13 5.33 11.29
N ARG A 4 8.03 6.66 11.37
CA ARG A 4 6.78 7.38 11.20
C ARG A 4 6.19 7.17 9.80
N GLU A 5 7.01 7.31 8.76
CA GLU A 5 6.58 7.10 7.38
C GLU A 5 6.09 5.67 7.15
N LEU A 6 6.78 4.67 7.71
CA LEU A 6 6.36 3.28 7.63
C LEU A 6 5.01 3.05 8.31
N ASP A 7 4.82 3.60 9.51
CA ASP A 7 3.56 3.51 10.25
C ASP A 7 2.40 4.17 9.48
N GLU A 8 2.63 5.38 8.96
CA GLU A 8 1.64 6.07 8.13
C GLU A 8 1.27 5.27 6.88
N ILE A 9 2.27 4.68 6.20
CA ILE A 9 2.03 3.82 5.04
C ILE A 9 1.22 2.60 5.45
N LEU A 10 1.66 1.82 6.44
CA LEU A 10 1.01 0.55 6.80
C LEU A 10 -0.41 0.76 7.33
N THR A 11 -0.64 1.82 8.12
CA THR A 11 -1.91 2.07 8.79
C THR A 11 -2.93 2.72 7.87
N TYR A 12 -2.53 3.75 7.11
CA TYR A 12 -3.49 4.56 6.36
C TYR A 12 -3.46 4.31 4.85
N ARG A 13 -2.31 4.00 4.25
CA ARG A 13 -2.18 3.98 2.77
C ARG A 13 -2.19 2.57 2.20
N TRP A 14 -1.53 1.62 2.87
CA TRP A 14 -1.38 0.25 2.42
C TRP A 14 -2.71 -0.49 2.21
N PRO A 15 -3.77 -0.27 3.01
CA PRO A 15 -5.09 -0.83 2.72
C PRO A 15 -5.66 -0.43 1.36
N PHE A 16 -5.38 0.78 0.86
CA PHE A 16 -5.79 1.23 -0.47
C PHE A 16 -4.93 0.59 -1.57
N VAL A 17 -3.61 0.53 -1.37
CA VAL A 17 -2.68 -0.17 -2.29
C VAL A 17 -3.14 -1.62 -2.47
N LEU A 18 -3.39 -2.32 -1.35
CA LEU A 18 -3.82 -3.70 -1.34
C LEU A 18 -5.14 -3.87 -2.10
N ARG A 19 -6.17 -3.08 -1.80
CA ARG A 19 -7.46 -3.17 -2.49
C ARG A 19 -7.33 -2.94 -3.99
N ARG A 20 -6.57 -1.92 -4.42
CA ARG A 20 -6.37 -1.60 -5.84
C ARG A 20 -5.65 -2.72 -6.59
N VAL A 21 -4.51 -3.18 -6.06
CA VAL A 21 -3.73 -4.27 -6.67
C VAL A 21 -4.52 -5.57 -6.70
N MET A 22 -5.33 -5.84 -5.68
CA MET A 22 -6.14 -7.06 -5.63
C MET A 22 -7.32 -7.06 -6.60
N ALA A 23 -7.82 -5.87 -7.00
CA ALA A 23 -8.88 -5.73 -7.99
C ALA A 23 -8.38 -5.81 -9.45
N ASP A 24 -7.07 -5.69 -9.65
CA ASP A 24 -6.43 -5.85 -10.95
C ASP A 24 -5.98 -7.31 -11.14
N ASP A 25 -6.31 -7.94 -12.27
CA ASP A 25 -5.95 -9.34 -12.56
C ASP A 25 -4.65 -9.52 -13.35
N SER A 26 -3.90 -8.44 -13.59
CA SER A 26 -2.75 -8.47 -14.50
C SER A 26 -1.41 -8.91 -13.88
N ASP A 27 -1.21 -8.84 -12.55
CA ASP A 27 0.10 -9.09 -11.92
C ASP A 27 0.03 -9.88 -10.60
N ASP A 28 0.22 -11.20 -10.72
CA ASP A 28 0.26 -12.13 -9.58
C ASP A 28 1.47 -11.92 -8.65
N TRP A 29 2.61 -11.49 -9.21
CA TRP A 29 3.79 -11.19 -8.40
C TRP A 29 3.50 -9.99 -7.49
N LEU A 30 2.88 -8.94 -8.04
CA LEU A 30 2.53 -7.74 -7.29
C LEU A 30 1.48 -8.04 -6.22
N LYS A 31 0.46 -8.86 -6.52
CA LYS A 31 -0.50 -9.38 -5.53
C LYS A 31 0.22 -10.09 -4.37
N GLY A 32 1.18 -10.96 -4.69
CA GLY A 32 2.01 -11.65 -3.70
C GLY A 32 2.81 -10.68 -2.85
N PHE A 33 3.44 -9.69 -3.49
CA PHE A 33 4.22 -8.65 -2.82
C PHE A 33 3.37 -7.85 -1.82
N VAL A 34 2.23 -7.29 -2.25
CA VAL A 34 1.41 -6.43 -1.37
C VAL A 34 0.84 -7.19 -0.17
N ARG A 35 0.47 -8.46 -0.38
CA ARG A 35 0.03 -9.37 0.69
C ARG A 35 1.16 -9.67 1.67
N SER A 36 2.38 -9.89 1.17
CA SER A 36 3.53 -10.16 2.03
C SER A 36 3.82 -9.00 2.98
N ILE A 37 3.79 -7.76 2.49
CA ILE A 37 3.98 -6.56 3.32
C ILE A 37 2.83 -6.42 4.34
N ALA A 38 1.58 -6.61 3.92
CA ALA A 38 0.43 -6.55 4.83
C ALA A 38 0.49 -7.62 5.94
N LYS A 39 1.05 -8.80 5.64
CA LYS A 39 1.24 -9.88 6.61
C LYS A 39 2.40 -9.61 7.56
N HIS A 40 3.56 -9.22 7.04
CA HIS A 40 4.77 -9.02 7.83
C HIS A 40 4.77 -7.71 8.62
N GLY A 41 4.13 -6.66 8.08
CA GLY A 41 4.01 -5.33 8.70
C GLY A 41 3.32 -5.31 10.06
N LYS A 42 2.55 -6.35 10.41
CA LYS A 42 1.91 -6.49 11.72
C LYS A 42 2.87 -6.97 12.83
N ARG A 43 4.08 -7.42 12.47
CA ARG A 43 5.03 -7.98 13.44
C ARG A 43 5.81 -6.86 14.12
N ALA A 44 5.90 -6.92 15.45
CA ALA A 44 6.72 -6.01 16.22
C ALA A 44 8.18 -6.03 15.73
N GLY A 45 8.75 -4.86 15.46
CA GLY A 45 10.13 -4.71 15.01
C GLY A 45 10.40 -5.09 13.55
N TRP A 46 9.39 -5.51 12.77
CA TRP A 46 9.59 -5.72 11.35
C TRP A 46 9.92 -4.40 10.64
N ARG A 47 10.86 -4.48 9.70
CA ARG A 47 11.21 -3.40 8.79
C ARG A 47 11.33 -3.96 7.36
N PRO A 48 10.81 -3.24 6.35
CA PRO A 48 11.05 -3.61 4.96
C PRO A 48 12.55 -3.51 4.62
N SER A 49 12.99 -4.31 3.66
CA SER A 49 14.30 -4.12 3.02
C SER A 49 14.31 -2.84 2.17
N VAL A 50 15.49 -2.32 1.85
CA VAL A 50 15.65 -1.13 0.99
C VAL A 50 14.88 -1.25 -0.34
N LYS A 51 14.90 -2.44 -0.96
CA LYS A 51 14.14 -2.70 -2.19
C LYS A 51 12.63 -2.69 -1.94
N GLN A 52 12.17 -3.27 -0.84
CA GLN A 52 10.76 -3.23 -0.45
C GLN A 52 10.31 -1.79 -0.21
N GLU A 53 11.10 -0.96 0.48
CA GLU A 53 10.79 0.45 0.71
C GLU A 53 10.60 1.22 -0.60
N GLN A 54 11.49 1.03 -1.58
CA GLN A 54 11.39 1.68 -2.89
C GLN A 54 10.08 1.31 -3.59
N ILE A 55 9.73 0.02 -3.60
CA ILE A 55 8.49 -0.45 -4.21
C ILE A 55 7.27 0.08 -3.44
N MET A 56 7.30 0.07 -2.11
CA MET A 56 6.22 0.59 -1.27
C MET A 56 5.96 2.07 -1.56
N ARG A 57 7.01 2.90 -1.62
CA ARG A 57 6.90 4.33 -1.94
C ARG A 57 6.34 4.57 -3.34
N ARG A 58 6.79 3.79 -4.31
CA ARG A 58 6.28 3.86 -5.69
C ARG A 58 4.78 3.57 -5.74
N LEU A 59 4.34 2.46 -5.15
CA LEU A 59 2.92 2.07 -5.13
C LEU A 59 2.04 3.11 -4.43
N VAL A 60 2.54 3.71 -3.34
CA VAL A 60 1.84 4.80 -2.65
C VAL A 60 1.78 6.07 -3.49
N SER A 61 2.84 6.40 -4.23
CA SER A 61 2.84 7.55 -5.15
C SER A 61 1.85 7.36 -6.30
N GLU A 62 1.76 6.15 -6.83
CA GLU A 62 0.85 5.79 -7.93
C GLU A 62 -0.64 5.84 -7.51
N LEU A 63 -0.95 5.65 -6.22
CA LEU A 63 -2.30 5.86 -5.70
C LEU A 63 -2.75 7.32 -5.83
N GLY A 64 -1.87 8.28 -5.58
CA GLY A 64 -2.19 9.72 -5.64
C GLY A 64 -2.32 10.28 -7.05
N THR A 65 -1.91 9.51 -8.06
CA THR A 65 -2.02 9.87 -9.48
C THR A 65 -3.18 9.16 -10.19
N ALA A 66 -3.90 8.27 -9.49
CA ALA A 66 -5.10 7.68 -10.05
C ALA A 66 -6.21 8.75 -10.10
N PRO A 67 -6.97 8.88 -11.20
CA PRO A 67 -8.14 9.75 -11.20
C PRO A 67 -9.03 9.33 -10.04
N GLU A 68 -9.40 10.28 -9.19
CA GLU A 68 -10.31 10.06 -8.07
C GLU A 68 -11.49 9.24 -8.59
N GLN A 69 -11.63 8.01 -8.09
CA GLN A 69 -12.92 7.35 -8.20
C GLN A 69 -13.87 8.23 -7.38
N ASP A 70 -14.88 8.80 -8.03
CA ASP A 70 -15.92 9.62 -7.40
C ASP A 70 -16.37 8.95 -6.10
N PHE A 71 -15.83 9.41 -4.98
CA PHE A 71 -16.36 9.05 -3.68
C PHE A 71 -17.66 9.85 -3.57
N GLU A 72 -18.81 9.18 -3.64
CA GLU A 72 -20.08 9.81 -3.29
C GLU A 72 -19.94 10.36 -1.87
N LEU A 73 -19.81 11.68 -1.76
CA LEU A 73 -19.72 12.39 -0.50
C LEU A 73 -21.10 12.29 0.15
N ILE A 74 -21.25 11.37 1.10
CA ILE A 74 -22.50 11.19 1.86
C ILE A 74 -22.57 12.29 2.93
N GLU A 75 -22.74 13.54 2.51
CA GLU A 75 -23.27 14.60 3.36
C GLU A 75 -24.73 14.84 2.97
N ARG A 76 -25.65 14.57 3.91
CA ARG A 76 -27.08 14.89 3.83
C ARG A 76 -27.49 15.70 5.03
#